data_AF-A0A2M7UE92-F1
#
_entry.id   AF-A0A2M7UE92-F1
#
_cell.length_a   1.000
_cell.length_b   1.000
_cell.length_c   1.000
_cell.angle_alpha   90.00
_cell.angle_beta   90.00
_cell.angle_gamma   90.00
#
_symmetry.space_group_name_H-M   'P 1'
#
loop_
_entity.id
_entity.type
_entity.pdbx_description
1 polymer ?
#
loop_
_entity_poly.entity_id
_entity_poly.type
_entity_poly.pdbx_seq_one_letter_code
_entity_poly.pdbx_strand_id
1 'polypeptide(L)'
;FKTDKMIEETISHQAEIQPDGGIVDTLTVVRKHQGGQTSYDWWNRVNANYLRVYLPLGSELIYALGQTKESYQPPVNYQEQGFKNDPLIDSIESKTAIDQKTGTRISAENGKTVFGNWVYVSPGETVTLTYKYKLPFKIDLTKPSDSYSLLIQKQSGSLGSKFSEQLKFPQDWEVLWQYPEAGAFNYAADLETDKFLGATFKF
;
A
#
# COMPACT_ATOMS: atom_id res chain seq x y z
N PHE A 1 2.58 -22.62 -2.90
CA PHE A 1 3.73 -22.84 -2.00
C PHE A 1 4.00 -21.56 -1.24
N LYS A 2 4.37 -21.62 0.05
CA LYS A 2 4.71 -20.43 0.84
C LYS A 2 6.20 -20.10 0.63
N THR A 3 6.49 -19.08 -0.17
CA THR A 3 7.87 -18.68 -0.54
C THR A 3 8.24 -17.29 -0.05
N ASP A 4 7.48 -16.70 0.87
CA ASP A 4 7.69 -15.34 1.37
C ASP A 4 9.05 -15.12 2.03
N LYS A 5 9.65 -16.18 2.59
CA LYS A 5 11.04 -16.12 3.09
C LYS A 5 12.06 -15.80 2.00
N MET A 6 11.72 -16.08 0.74
CA MET A 6 12.56 -15.81 -0.44
C MET A 6 12.23 -14.49 -1.12
N ILE A 7 11.35 -13.67 -0.53
CA ILE A 7 10.98 -12.38 -1.10
C ILE A 7 11.72 -11.29 -0.36
N GLU A 8 12.53 -10.53 -1.08
CA GLU A 8 12.96 -9.21 -0.66
C GLU A 8 11.93 -8.17 -1.10
N GLU A 9 11.59 -7.28 -0.19
CA GLU A 9 10.62 -6.22 -0.44
C GLU A 9 11.20 -4.85 -0.09
N THR A 10 11.04 -3.92 -1.04
CA THR A 10 11.36 -2.51 -0.87
C THR A 10 10.10 -1.70 -1.13
N ILE A 11 9.77 -0.81 -0.21
CA ILE A 11 8.60 0.06 -0.25
C ILE A 11 9.08 1.50 -0.35
N SER A 12 8.64 2.21 -1.38
CA SER A 12 8.89 3.63 -1.55
C SER A 12 7.57 4.38 -1.56
N HIS A 13 7.40 5.29 -0.62
CA HIS A 13 6.26 6.18 -0.53
C HIS A 13 6.72 7.61 -0.87
N GLN A 14 5.87 8.33 -1.59
CA GLN A 14 6.06 9.75 -1.87
C GLN A 14 4.73 10.46 -1.66
N ALA A 15 4.67 11.37 -0.70
CA ALA A 15 3.56 12.28 -0.51
C ALA A 15 3.85 13.60 -1.23
N GLU A 16 2.88 14.11 -2.00
CA GLU A 16 2.94 15.40 -2.66
C GLU A 16 1.78 16.28 -2.20
N ILE A 17 2.10 17.28 -1.38
CA ILE A 17 1.19 18.34 -0.97
C ILE A 17 1.12 19.37 -2.10
N GLN A 18 -0.07 19.55 -2.65
CA GLN A 18 -0.36 20.46 -3.75
C GLN A 18 -0.57 21.89 -3.25
N PRO A 19 -0.46 22.91 -4.13
CA PRO A 19 -0.67 24.31 -3.75
C PRO A 19 -2.07 24.63 -3.19
N ASP A 20 -3.08 23.79 -3.46
CA ASP A 20 -4.44 23.92 -2.90
C ASP A 20 -4.62 23.18 -1.54
N GLY A 21 -3.52 22.64 -1.02
CA GLY A 21 -3.41 21.83 0.19
C GLY A 21 -3.71 20.35 -0.01
N GLY A 22 -4.24 19.94 -1.18
CA GLY A 22 -4.57 18.54 -1.47
C GLY A 22 -3.33 17.65 -1.44
N ILE A 23 -3.49 16.39 -1.03
CA ILE A 23 -2.36 15.46 -0.88
C ILE A 23 -2.56 14.27 -1.81
N VAL A 24 -1.55 14.04 -2.66
CA VAL A 24 -1.51 12.90 -3.58
C VAL A 24 -0.27 12.08 -3.27
N ASP A 25 -0.50 10.81 -3.00
CA ASP A 25 0.55 9.87 -2.65
C ASP A 25 0.84 8.93 -3.81
N THR A 26 2.11 8.55 -3.94
CA THR A 26 2.57 7.48 -4.81
C THR A 26 3.29 6.43 -3.98
N LEU A 27 2.74 5.23 -3.94
CA LEU A 27 3.32 4.07 -3.26
C LEU A 27 3.85 3.09 -4.30
N THR A 28 5.12 2.73 -4.20
CA THR A 28 5.77 1.72 -5.04
C THR A 28 6.29 0.59 -4.17
N VAL A 29 5.90 -0.64 -4.47
CA VAL A 29 6.35 -1.85 -3.79
C VAL A 29 7.10 -2.72 -4.79
N VAL A 30 8.39 -2.90 -4.57
CA VAL A 30 9.25 -3.77 -5.37
C VAL A 30 9.46 -5.07 -4.63
N ARG A 31 9.13 -6.19 -5.27
CA ARG A 31 9.28 -7.54 -4.73
C ARG A 31 10.20 -8.35 -5.62
N LYS A 32 11.30 -8.84 -5.06
CA LYS A 32 12.28 -9.68 -5.75
C LYS A 32 12.32 -11.06 -5.16
N HIS A 33 12.21 -12.09 -5.99
CA HIS A 33 12.26 -13.48 -5.56
C HIS A 33 13.69 -14.03 -5.65
N GLN A 34 14.31 -14.31 -4.51
CA GLN A 34 15.70 -14.78 -4.41
C GLN A 34 15.87 -16.30 -4.58
N GLY A 35 14.78 -17.07 -4.57
CA GLY A 35 14.84 -18.51 -4.86
C GLY A 35 15.07 -18.84 -6.34
N GLY A 36 14.96 -20.12 -6.68
CA GLY A 36 15.14 -20.65 -8.05
C GLY A 36 16.36 -21.55 -8.20
N GLN A 37 17.34 -21.42 -7.30
CA GLN A 37 18.55 -22.24 -7.25
C GLN A 37 18.84 -22.73 -5.83
N THR A 38 17.81 -22.85 -4.99
CA THR A 38 17.97 -23.33 -3.62
C THR A 38 17.92 -24.86 -3.58
N SER A 39 18.48 -25.47 -2.54
CA SER A 39 18.41 -26.91 -2.30
C SER A 39 17.01 -27.43 -1.96
N TYR A 40 16.02 -26.54 -1.83
CA TYR A 40 14.68 -26.85 -1.40
C TYR A 40 13.68 -26.50 -2.50
N ASP A 41 13.10 -27.52 -3.14
CA ASP A 41 12.21 -27.33 -4.30
C ASP A 41 11.07 -26.36 -4.06
N TRP A 42 10.51 -26.31 -2.84
CA TRP A 42 9.41 -25.40 -2.53
C TRP A 42 9.81 -23.93 -2.54
N TRP A 43 11.08 -23.60 -2.26
CA TRP A 43 11.62 -22.25 -2.36
C TRP A 43 11.96 -21.85 -3.79
N ASN A 44 11.83 -22.77 -4.75
CA ASN A 44 12.00 -22.51 -6.18
C ASN A 44 10.64 -22.41 -6.91
N ARG A 45 9.54 -22.12 -6.18
CA ARG A 45 8.18 -21.98 -6.73
C ARG A 45 7.73 -20.52 -6.72
N VAL A 46 6.82 -20.17 -7.63
CA VAL A 46 6.23 -18.83 -7.72
C VAL A 46 5.65 -18.39 -6.37
N ASN A 47 5.95 -17.16 -5.96
CA ASN A 47 5.28 -16.51 -4.85
C ASN A 47 3.96 -15.90 -5.33
N ALA A 48 2.84 -16.56 -5.04
CA ALA A 48 1.52 -15.98 -5.22
C ALA A 48 1.11 -15.27 -3.93
N ASN A 49 0.98 -13.94 -3.98
CA ASN A 49 0.63 -13.12 -2.83
C ASN A 49 -0.57 -12.24 -3.16
N TYR A 50 -1.56 -12.20 -2.26
CA TYR A 50 -2.62 -11.19 -2.30
C TYR A 50 -2.20 -10.00 -1.43
N LEU A 51 -1.61 -9.00 -2.08
CA LEU A 51 -1.06 -7.83 -1.43
C LEU A 51 -2.18 -6.85 -1.11
N ARG A 52 -2.21 -6.39 0.15
CA ARG A 52 -3.17 -5.39 0.63
C ARG A 52 -2.44 -4.17 1.19
N VAL A 53 -2.85 -2.99 0.76
CA VAL A 53 -2.38 -1.70 1.27
C VAL A 53 -3.52 -1.06 2.06
N TYR A 54 -3.26 -0.77 3.33
CA TYR A 54 -4.22 -0.15 4.24
C TYR A 54 -3.95 1.35 4.36
N LEU A 55 -4.95 2.16 4.02
CA LEU A 55 -4.84 3.61 3.87
C LEU A 55 -5.88 4.33 4.75
N PRO A 56 -5.74 5.66 4.96
CA PRO A 56 -6.81 6.45 5.58
C PRO A 56 -8.17 6.20 4.93
N LEU A 57 -9.22 6.09 5.76
CA LEU A 57 -10.56 5.85 5.26
C LEU A 57 -11.03 7.01 4.38
N GLY A 58 -11.42 6.69 3.15
CA GLY A 58 -11.80 7.66 2.13
C GLY A 58 -10.69 7.98 1.12
N SER A 59 -9.50 7.36 1.22
CA SER A 59 -8.49 7.49 0.17
C SER A 59 -9.02 6.99 -1.18
N GLU A 60 -8.78 7.76 -2.24
CA GLU A 60 -9.31 7.52 -3.57
C GLU A 60 -8.20 7.05 -4.52
N LEU A 61 -8.37 5.87 -5.14
CA LEU A 61 -7.42 5.35 -6.12
C LEU A 61 -7.45 6.21 -7.39
N ILE A 62 -6.28 6.71 -7.81
CA ILE A 62 -6.10 7.40 -9.10
C ILE A 62 -5.68 6.39 -10.17
N TYR A 63 -4.67 5.57 -9.89
CA TYR A 63 -4.31 4.42 -10.73
C TYR A 63 -3.49 3.36 -9.96
N ALA A 64 -3.43 2.15 -10.53
CA ALA A 64 -2.56 1.06 -10.11
C ALA A 64 -1.86 0.41 -11.32
N LEU A 65 -0.62 -0.04 -11.15
CA LEU A 65 0.18 -0.70 -12.19
C LEU A 65 1.07 -1.80 -11.60
N GLY A 66 1.29 -2.89 -12.35
CA GLY A 66 2.23 -3.96 -11.99
C GLY A 66 1.60 -5.14 -11.26
N GLN A 67 0.30 -5.08 -10.97
CA GLN A 67 -0.50 -6.18 -10.45
C GLN A 67 -0.68 -7.30 -11.47
N THR A 68 -0.86 -8.52 -10.98
CA THR A 68 -1.33 -9.66 -11.77
C THR A 68 -2.85 -9.59 -11.89
N LYS A 69 -3.37 -9.59 -13.13
CA LYS A 69 -4.81 -9.74 -13.36
C LYS A 69 -5.19 -11.19 -13.27
N GLU A 70 -5.94 -11.54 -12.23
CA GLU A 70 -6.47 -12.88 -12.04
C GLU A 70 -8.00 -12.86 -12.15
N SER A 71 -8.53 -13.77 -12.97
CA SER A 71 -9.97 -14.02 -13.04
C SER A 71 -10.30 -15.25 -12.20
N TYR A 72 -11.11 -15.07 -11.16
CA TYR A 72 -11.64 -16.19 -10.39
C TYR A 72 -12.89 -16.74 -11.07
N GLN A 73 -12.90 -18.04 -11.35
CA GLN A 73 -14.11 -18.77 -11.70
C GLN A 73 -14.39 -19.80 -10.60
N PRO A 74 -15.55 -19.74 -9.94
CA PRO A 74 -15.98 -20.77 -9.02
C PRO A 74 -15.94 -22.15 -9.70
N PRO A 75 -15.40 -23.20 -9.03
CA PRO A 75 -15.35 -24.54 -9.62
C PRO A 75 -16.75 -25.16 -9.78
N VAL A 76 -17.74 -24.67 -9.02
CA VAL A 76 -19.15 -25.07 -9.08
C VAL A 76 -20.05 -23.87 -8.84
N ASN A 77 -21.32 -23.96 -9.26
CA ASN A 77 -22.34 -22.99 -8.91
C ASN A 77 -22.85 -23.26 -7.48
N TYR A 78 -22.28 -22.54 -6.51
CA TYR A 78 -22.62 -22.70 -5.09
C TYR A 78 -24.10 -22.38 -4.78
N GLN A 79 -24.71 -21.43 -5.49
CA GLN A 79 -26.12 -21.08 -5.29
C GLN A 79 -27.04 -22.21 -5.73
N GLU A 80 -26.78 -22.81 -6.89
CA GLU A 80 -27.55 -23.96 -7.39
C GLU A 80 -27.38 -25.20 -6.49
N GLN A 81 -26.22 -25.36 -5.85
CA GLN A 81 -25.96 -26.45 -4.90
C GLN A 81 -26.50 -26.18 -3.48
N GLY A 82 -27.22 -25.07 -3.27
CA GLY A 82 -27.88 -24.77 -2.00
C GLY A 82 -26.95 -24.30 -0.87
N PHE A 83 -25.72 -23.88 -1.20
CA PHE A 83 -24.83 -23.25 -0.22
C PHE A 83 -25.39 -21.90 0.22
N LYS A 84 -25.17 -21.56 1.48
CA LYS A 84 -25.60 -20.29 2.07
C LYS A 84 -24.39 -19.39 2.29
N ASN A 85 -24.51 -18.12 1.92
CA ASN A 85 -23.50 -17.13 2.25
C ASN A 85 -23.52 -16.88 3.76
N ASP A 86 -22.34 -16.77 4.35
CA ASP A 86 -22.21 -16.25 5.71
C ASP A 86 -22.52 -14.74 5.71
N PRO A 87 -23.42 -14.23 6.56
CA PRO A 87 -23.82 -12.82 6.56
C PRO A 87 -22.66 -11.84 6.77
N LEU A 88 -21.65 -12.22 7.54
CA LEU A 88 -20.48 -11.38 7.78
C LEU A 88 -19.64 -11.29 6.50
N ILE A 89 -19.37 -12.42 5.84
CA ILE A 89 -18.61 -12.46 4.59
C ILE A 89 -19.33 -11.69 3.49
N ASP A 90 -20.64 -11.90 3.34
CA ASP A 90 -21.46 -11.19 2.35
C ASP A 90 -21.41 -9.67 2.57
N SER A 91 -21.44 -9.22 3.82
CA SER A 91 -21.35 -7.80 4.16
C SER A 91 -19.99 -7.16 3.81
N ILE A 92 -18.92 -7.95 3.77
CA ILE A 92 -17.57 -7.52 3.42
C ILE A 92 -17.41 -7.52 1.89
N GLU A 93 -17.81 -8.61 1.24
CA GLU A 93 -17.65 -8.78 -0.21
C GLU A 93 -18.55 -7.84 -1.00
N SER A 94 -19.82 -7.65 -0.59
CA SER A 94 -20.77 -6.75 -1.26
C SER A 94 -20.36 -5.28 -1.26
N LYS A 95 -19.50 -4.87 -0.32
CA LYS A 95 -18.97 -3.50 -0.21
C LYS A 95 -17.64 -3.31 -0.93
N THR A 96 -17.09 -4.37 -1.52
CA THR A 96 -15.84 -4.32 -2.26
C THR A 96 -16.12 -3.84 -3.69
N ALA A 97 -15.57 -2.67 -4.04
CA ALA A 97 -15.54 -2.19 -5.41
C ALA A 97 -14.36 -2.80 -6.16
N ILE A 98 -14.49 -2.95 -7.48
CA ILE A 98 -13.38 -3.40 -8.34
C ILE A 98 -13.14 -2.31 -9.39
N ASP A 99 -11.94 -1.73 -9.39
CA ASP A 99 -11.54 -0.87 -10.48
C ASP A 99 -11.36 -1.70 -11.75
N GLN A 100 -12.21 -1.48 -12.75
CA GLN A 100 -12.26 -2.31 -13.96
C GLN A 100 -10.98 -2.21 -14.81
N LYS A 101 -10.26 -1.08 -14.73
CA LYS A 101 -9.05 -0.86 -15.52
C LYS A 101 -7.89 -1.70 -14.97
N THR A 102 -7.72 -1.69 -13.65
CA THR A 102 -6.56 -2.28 -12.98
C THR A 102 -6.85 -3.66 -12.39
N GLY A 103 -8.11 -3.96 -12.07
CA GLY A 103 -8.50 -5.13 -11.30
C GLY A 103 -8.26 -4.97 -9.80
N THR A 104 -7.90 -3.77 -9.33
CA THR A 104 -7.73 -3.48 -7.90
C THR A 104 -9.06 -3.56 -7.18
N ARG A 105 -9.09 -4.40 -6.14
CA ARG A 105 -10.22 -4.47 -5.21
C ARG A 105 -10.06 -3.35 -4.18
N ILE A 106 -11.10 -2.56 -4.02
CA ILE A 106 -11.16 -1.43 -3.09
C ILE A 106 -12.25 -1.73 -2.08
N SER A 107 -11.88 -1.90 -0.81
CA SER A 107 -12.81 -2.20 0.27
C SER A 107 -12.57 -1.29 1.48
N ALA A 108 -13.45 -1.39 2.48
CA ALA A 108 -13.28 -0.73 3.77
C ALA A 108 -13.18 -1.79 4.88
N GLU A 109 -12.06 -1.81 5.60
CA GLU A 109 -11.80 -2.75 6.70
C GLU A 109 -11.25 -1.98 7.91
N ASN A 110 -11.80 -2.21 9.11
CA ASN A 110 -11.29 -1.63 10.36
C ASN A 110 -11.03 -0.10 10.31
N GLY A 111 -11.94 0.64 9.66
CA GLY A 111 -11.83 2.10 9.50
C GLY A 111 -10.69 2.54 8.58
N LYS A 112 -10.32 1.71 7.58
CA LYS A 112 -9.30 2.01 6.56
C LYS A 112 -9.83 1.68 5.18
N THR A 113 -9.41 2.46 4.18
CA THR A 113 -9.55 2.04 2.78
C THR A 113 -8.47 1.00 2.48
N VAL A 114 -8.83 -0.08 1.80
CA VAL A 114 -7.89 -1.15 1.45
C VAL A 114 -7.82 -1.31 -0.06
N PHE A 115 -6.61 -1.22 -0.61
CA PHE A 115 -6.34 -1.62 -2.00
C PHE A 115 -5.75 -3.03 -2.02
N GLY A 116 -6.42 -3.94 -2.72
CA GLY A 116 -6.05 -5.35 -2.81
C GLY A 116 -5.78 -5.79 -4.25
N ASN A 117 -4.64 -6.45 -4.45
CA ASN A 117 -4.24 -6.99 -5.75
C ASN A 117 -3.46 -8.31 -5.60
N TRP A 118 -3.62 -9.20 -6.57
CA TRP A 118 -2.72 -10.34 -6.72
C TRP A 118 -1.38 -9.88 -7.30
N VAL A 119 -0.29 -10.42 -6.75
CA VAL A 119 1.08 -10.17 -7.18
C VAL A 119 1.81 -11.50 -7.21
N TYR A 120 2.18 -11.93 -8.41
CA TYR A 120 2.88 -13.20 -8.62
C TYR A 120 4.33 -12.91 -8.98
N VAL A 121 5.27 -13.45 -8.20
CA VAL A 121 6.71 -13.27 -8.42
C VAL A 121 7.36 -14.62 -8.65
N SER A 122 7.80 -14.87 -9.88
CA SER A 122 8.53 -16.09 -10.23
C SER A 122 9.94 -16.09 -9.65
N PRO A 123 10.56 -17.26 -9.42
CA PRO A 123 11.93 -17.34 -8.94
C PRO A 123 12.93 -16.61 -9.84
N GLY A 124 13.81 -15.78 -9.26
CA GLY A 124 14.76 -14.94 -9.97
C GLY A 124 14.18 -13.62 -10.50
N GLU A 125 12.85 -13.51 -10.59
CA GLU A 125 12.17 -12.34 -11.15
C GLU A 125 11.96 -11.23 -10.11
N THR A 126 11.69 -10.03 -10.64
CA THR A 126 11.31 -8.85 -9.86
C THR A 126 10.01 -8.27 -10.40
N VAL A 127 9.08 -7.95 -9.51
CA VAL A 127 7.82 -7.28 -9.83
C VAL A 127 7.74 -5.96 -9.07
N THR A 128 7.30 -4.92 -9.76
CA THR A 128 7.08 -3.59 -9.19
C THR A 128 5.60 -3.26 -9.27
N LEU A 129 4.97 -3.03 -8.13
CA LEU A 129 3.59 -2.59 -8.00
C LEU A 129 3.56 -1.11 -7.61
N THR A 130 2.79 -0.29 -8.33
CA THR A 130 2.65 1.13 -8.05
C THR A 130 1.19 1.50 -7.88
N TYR A 131 0.86 2.20 -6.80
CA TYR A 131 -0.41 2.87 -6.58
C TYR A 131 -0.20 4.38 -6.56
N LYS A 132 -1.11 5.12 -7.20
CA LYS A 132 -1.26 6.56 -6.98
C LYS A 132 -2.66 6.82 -6.45
N TYR A 133 -2.77 7.59 -5.38
CA TYR A 133 -4.05 7.84 -4.73
C TYR A 133 -4.10 9.22 -4.09
N LYS A 134 -5.31 9.71 -3.85
CA LYS A 134 -5.59 10.98 -3.17
C LYS A 134 -6.01 10.70 -1.73
N LEU A 135 -5.49 11.47 -0.79
CA LEU A 135 -5.93 11.40 0.61
C LEU A 135 -7.28 12.10 0.81
N PRO A 136 -8.10 11.65 1.80
CA PRO A 136 -9.42 12.23 2.08
C PRO A 136 -9.36 13.54 2.86
N PHE A 137 -8.16 14.00 3.21
CA PHE A 137 -7.90 15.24 3.91
C PHE A 137 -6.82 16.05 3.17
N LYS A 138 -6.70 17.31 3.55
CA LYS A 138 -5.78 18.27 2.94
C LYS A 138 -5.22 19.21 4.00
N ILE A 139 -4.12 19.88 3.68
CA ILE A 139 -3.61 21.00 4.47
C ILE A 139 -4.63 22.15 4.42
N ASP A 140 -5.02 22.63 5.59
CA ASP A 140 -5.99 23.72 5.74
C ASP A 140 -5.32 25.09 5.62
N LEU A 141 -5.28 25.59 4.39
CA LEU A 141 -4.66 26.87 4.05
C LEU A 141 -5.39 28.11 4.62
N THR A 142 -6.50 27.93 5.32
CA THR A 142 -7.21 29.05 5.99
C THR A 142 -6.61 29.40 7.35
N LYS A 143 -5.75 28.53 7.90
CA LYS A 143 -5.04 28.72 9.17
C LYS A 143 -3.71 29.47 8.95
N PRO A 144 -3.03 29.95 10.01
CA PRO A 144 -1.66 30.45 9.85
C PRO A 144 -0.61 29.33 9.66
N SER A 145 -0.97 28.09 10.03
CA SER A 145 -0.13 26.91 9.90
C SER A 145 -0.97 25.64 10.03
N ASP A 146 -0.51 24.55 9.44
CA ASP A 146 -1.13 23.23 9.59
C ASP A 146 -0.10 22.10 9.40
N SER A 147 -0.46 20.87 9.75
CA SER A 147 0.47 19.75 9.85
C SER A 147 0.12 18.58 8.95
N TYR A 148 1.15 17.94 8.40
CA TYR A 148 1.09 16.61 7.80
C TYR A 148 1.75 15.59 8.73
N SER A 149 1.20 14.38 8.81
CA SER A 149 1.84 13.27 9.50
C SER A 149 1.60 11.96 8.79
N LEU A 150 2.56 11.05 8.91
CA LEU A 150 2.54 9.73 8.33
C LEU A 150 2.90 8.71 9.42
N LEU A 151 1.98 7.79 9.67
CA LEU A 151 2.24 6.60 10.49
C LEU A 151 2.38 5.39 9.58
N ILE A 152 3.56 4.79 9.57
CA ILE A 152 3.86 3.56 8.85
C ILE A 152 3.86 2.41 9.85
N GLN A 153 2.97 1.45 9.65
CA GLN A 153 2.84 0.31 10.55
C GLN A 153 3.51 -0.93 9.97
N LYS A 154 4.38 -1.57 10.76
CA LYS A 154 4.96 -2.85 10.42
C LYS A 154 3.90 -3.94 10.54
N GLN A 155 3.82 -4.82 9.55
CA GLN A 155 3.02 -6.04 9.68
C GLN A 155 3.61 -6.97 10.75
N SER A 156 2.81 -7.36 11.75
CA SER A 156 3.22 -8.33 12.76
C SER A 156 3.66 -9.65 12.14
N GLY A 157 4.79 -10.19 12.61
CA GLY A 157 5.36 -11.44 12.10
C GLY A 157 6.12 -11.32 10.77
N SER A 158 6.22 -10.12 10.17
CA SER A 158 7.11 -9.90 9.02
C SER A 158 8.56 -9.73 9.48
N LEU A 159 9.52 -10.13 8.65
CA LEU A 159 10.95 -9.84 8.89
C LEU A 159 11.24 -8.34 8.77
N GLY A 160 10.39 -7.58 8.08
CA GLY A 160 10.57 -6.17 7.79
C GLY A 160 10.88 -5.97 6.30
N SER A 161 10.56 -4.77 5.82
CA SER A 161 10.80 -4.34 4.44
C SER A 161 11.66 -3.08 4.48
N LYS A 162 12.49 -2.89 3.45
CA LYS A 162 13.19 -1.61 3.28
C LYS A 162 12.16 -0.55 2.96
N PHE A 163 12.19 0.58 3.64
CA PHE A 163 11.24 1.67 3.42
C PHE A 163 11.95 2.98 3.15
N SER A 164 11.40 3.75 2.20
CA SER A 164 11.79 5.13 1.95
C SER A 164 10.57 6.02 1.82
N GLU A 165 10.62 7.20 2.41
CA GLU A 165 9.62 8.26 2.28
C GLU A 165 10.22 9.49 1.61
N GLN A 166 9.43 10.12 0.76
CA GLN A 166 9.70 11.46 0.26
C GLN A 166 8.47 12.36 0.40
N LEU A 167 8.60 13.47 1.14
CA LEU A 167 7.56 14.49 1.25
C LEU A 167 7.90 15.69 0.36
N LYS A 168 7.01 15.99 -0.58
CA LYS A 168 7.05 17.17 -1.46
C LYS A 168 5.96 18.15 -1.06
N PHE A 169 6.29 19.44 -1.05
CA PHE A 169 5.38 20.52 -0.72
C PHE A 169 5.81 21.81 -1.45
N PRO A 170 4.96 22.85 -1.52
CA PRO A 170 5.29 24.10 -2.20
C PRO A 170 6.54 24.78 -1.61
N GLN A 171 7.40 25.34 -2.48
CA GLN A 171 8.72 25.87 -2.08
C GLN A 171 8.65 27.16 -1.25
N ASP A 172 7.52 27.86 -1.33
CA ASP A 172 7.24 29.09 -0.61
C ASP A 172 6.77 28.85 0.84
N TRP A 173 6.51 27.60 1.22
CA TRP A 173 6.11 27.27 2.59
C TRP A 173 7.29 27.19 3.54
N GLU A 174 7.13 27.78 4.73
CA GLU A 174 8.09 27.73 5.83
C GLU A 174 7.83 26.50 6.70
N VAL A 175 8.86 25.69 6.95
CA VAL A 175 8.79 24.55 7.86
C VAL A 175 8.96 25.04 9.30
N LEU A 176 7.89 25.00 10.09
CA LEU A 176 7.91 25.38 11.50
C LEU A 176 8.40 24.26 12.42
N TRP A 177 8.09 23.02 12.07
CA TRP A 177 8.44 21.84 12.85
C TRP A 177 8.54 20.61 11.96
N GLN A 178 9.40 19.66 12.33
CA GLN A 178 9.48 18.36 11.69
C GLN A 178 9.90 17.26 12.67
N TYR A 179 9.46 16.04 12.38
CA TYR A 179 9.93 14.82 13.02
C TYR A 179 10.20 13.73 11.96
N PRO A 180 11.36 13.07 12.00
CA PRO A 180 12.52 13.35 12.87
C PRO A 180 13.10 14.76 12.64
N GLU A 181 13.87 15.26 13.62
CA GLU A 181 14.46 16.63 13.59
C GLU A 181 15.29 16.92 12.34
N ALA A 182 15.80 15.89 11.68
CA ALA A 182 16.44 15.96 10.37
C ALA A 182 15.97 14.80 9.48
N GLY A 183 15.77 15.08 8.19
CA GLY A 183 15.46 14.05 7.19
C GLY A 183 13.99 13.65 7.09
N ALA A 184 13.06 14.35 7.73
CA ALA A 184 11.62 14.05 7.63
C ALA A 184 11.09 14.06 6.18
N PHE A 185 11.72 14.82 5.28
CA PHE A 185 11.31 14.95 3.87
C PHE A 185 11.94 13.94 2.93
N ASN A 186 13.05 13.31 3.33
CA ASN A 186 13.70 12.23 2.61
C ASN A 186 14.21 11.25 3.67
N TYR A 187 13.34 10.30 4.01
CA TYR A 187 13.58 9.37 5.10
C TYR A 187 13.77 7.96 4.54
N ALA A 188 14.67 7.19 5.15
CA ALA A 188 14.83 5.77 4.83
C ALA A 188 15.09 4.98 6.11
N ALA A 189 14.47 3.81 6.22
CA ALA A 189 14.65 2.90 7.34
C ALA A 189 14.20 1.49 6.99
N ASP A 190 14.66 0.51 7.75
CA ASP A 190 14.05 -0.81 7.75
C ASP A 190 12.81 -0.82 8.65
N LEU A 191 11.70 -1.38 8.16
CA LEU A 191 10.44 -1.54 8.90
C LEU A 191 10.52 -2.72 9.87
N GLU A 192 11.43 -2.62 10.84
CA GLU A 192 11.53 -3.51 12.00
C GLU A 192 10.55 -3.13 13.12
N THR A 193 10.13 -1.86 13.13
CA THR A 193 9.09 -1.30 14.00
C THR A 193 8.20 -0.37 13.19
N ASP A 194 7.08 0.03 13.78
CA ASP A 194 6.31 1.17 13.31
C ASP A 194 7.20 2.43 13.25
N LYS A 195 6.95 3.29 12.26
CA LYS A 195 7.66 4.55 12.04
C LYS A 195 6.65 5.68 11.96
N PHE A 196 7.03 6.83 12.49
CA PHE A 196 6.21 8.04 12.45
C PHE A 196 7.03 9.19 11.89
N LEU A 197 6.44 9.94 10.98
CA LEU A 197 7.01 11.14 10.38
C LEU A 197 5.97 12.26 10.46
N GLY A 198 6.42 13.50 10.58
CA GLY A 198 5.52 14.65 10.60
C GLY A 198 6.21 15.95 10.28
N ALA A 199 5.43 16.91 9.81
CA ALA A 199 5.89 18.27 9.52
C ALA A 199 4.76 19.27 9.70
N THR A 200 5.09 20.46 10.18
CA THR A 200 4.17 21.61 10.27
C THR A 200 4.66 22.71 9.39
N PHE A 201 3.76 23.25 8.57
CA PHE A 201 4.05 24.26 7.58
C PHE A 201 3.32 25.55 7.90
N LYS A 202 3.95 26.67 7.57
CA LYS A 202 3.37 28.00 7.50
C LYS A 202 3.42 28.46 6.05
N PHE A 203 2.36 29.14 5.63
CA PHE A 203 2.06 29.51 4.25
C PHE A 203 1.61 30.97 4.17
#